data_AF-A0A6A6ZBV3-F1
#
_entry.id   AF-A0A6A6ZBV3-F1
#
_cell.length_a   1.000
_cell.length_b   1.000
_cell.length_c   1.000
_cell.angle_alpha   90.00
_cell.angle_beta   90.00
_cell.angle_gamma   90.00
#
_symmetry.space_group_name_H-M   'P 1'
#
loop_
_entity.id
_entity.type
_entity.pdbx_description
1 polymer ?
#
loop_
_entity_poly.entity_id
_entity_poly.type
_entity_poly.pdbx_seq_one_letter_code
_entity_poly.pdbx_strand_id
1 'polypeptide(L)'
;MKLMYRTDRGSRCTEEVELLVKDQGDKRAQKLSQAFHSISVQKSLLAQEAKGLKEVLINEKRGKALPLEAPEEYHGGAVFWSPRKVKEARDRLQQQDAEEEQQRLQKVETAKARKERKQAKAHDTQVRREARAEARILREKEKEEKAAEHASRAAARRTQQRLQQALKATQKGNRMRLKAPTKATLKKKVAVEPQASGKALGVALSLPPSQSRYGRDIKLPAKYR
;
A
#
# COMPACT_ATOMS: atom_id res chain seq x y z
N MET A 1 51.15 32.62 31.28
CA MET A 1 49.85 33.29 31.07
C MET A 1 49.19 32.70 29.85
N LYS A 2 48.12 31.90 30.01
CA LYS A 2 47.36 31.30 28.90
C LYS A 2 46.09 32.12 28.71
N LEU A 3 46.07 32.93 27.65
CA LEU A 3 44.88 33.68 27.24
C LEU A 3 43.83 32.67 26.74
N MET A 4 42.84 32.36 27.58
CA MET A 4 41.63 31.65 27.15
C MET A 4 40.75 32.63 26.37
N TYR A 5 40.94 32.72 25.06
CA TYR A 5 39.93 33.30 24.19
C TYR A 5 38.75 32.33 24.10
N ARG A 6 37.78 32.46 25.02
CA ARG A 6 36.44 31.89 24.83
C ARG A 6 35.87 32.56 23.58
N THR A 7 35.89 31.87 22.46
CA THR A 7 35.18 32.32 21.26
C THR A 7 33.69 32.08 21.47
N ASP A 8 33.05 32.98 22.20
CA ASP A 8 31.61 33.01 22.35
C ASP A 8 31.02 33.61 21.07
N ARG A 9 30.85 32.76 20.05
CA ARG A 9 30.22 33.16 18.79
C ARG A 9 28.77 33.59 18.98
N GLY A 10 28.11 33.15 20.06
CA GLY A 10 26.75 33.58 20.41
C GLY A 10 26.67 35.05 20.84
N SER A 11 27.60 35.49 21.69
CA SER A 11 27.66 36.86 22.20
C SER A 11 28.05 37.88 21.12
N ARG A 12 28.92 37.49 20.19
CA ARG A 12 29.25 38.33 19.02
C ARG A 12 28.05 38.58 18.11
N CYS A 13 27.20 37.57 17.89
CA CYS A 13 26.01 37.77 17.06
C CYS A 13 24.95 38.65 17.72
N THR A 14 24.84 38.66 19.06
CA THR A 14 23.90 39.57 19.76
C THR A 14 24.40 41.01 19.71
N GLU A 15 25.70 41.24 19.91
CA GLU A 15 26.32 42.57 19.79
C GLU A 15 26.24 43.11 18.35
N GLU A 16 26.46 42.27 17.34
CA GLU A 16 26.32 42.65 15.93
C GLU A 16 24.88 43.02 15.56
N VAL A 17 23.88 42.29 16.09
CA VAL A 17 22.47 42.61 15.86
C VAL A 17 22.09 43.94 16.55
N GLU A 18 22.58 44.20 17.76
CA GLU A 18 22.36 45.47 18.47
C GLU A 18 23.03 46.67 17.78
N LEU A 19 24.21 46.48 17.18
CA LEU A 19 24.92 47.52 16.40
C LEU A 19 24.29 47.78 15.02
N LEU A 20 23.71 46.75 14.39
CA LEU A 20 23.05 46.87 13.09
C LEU A 20 21.63 47.45 13.19
N VAL A 21 20.97 47.31 14.34
CA VAL A 21 19.68 47.94 14.63
C VAL A 21 19.89 49.43 14.91
N LYS A 22 19.84 50.24 13.83
CA LYS A 22 20.02 51.70 13.89
C LYS A 22 18.88 52.43 14.62
N ASP A 23 17.69 51.84 14.64
CA ASP A 23 16.48 52.43 15.22
C ASP A 23 16.09 51.72 16.54
N GLN A 24 16.79 52.04 17.63
CA GLN A 24 16.56 51.45 18.96
C GLN A 24 15.17 51.77 19.54
N GLY A 25 14.47 52.79 19.01
CA GLY A 25 13.12 53.18 19.40
C GLY A 25 11.99 52.38 18.74
N ASP A 26 12.30 51.58 17.71
CA ASP A 26 11.28 50.81 16.99
C ASP A 26 10.85 49.58 17.78
N LYS A 27 9.57 49.55 18.19
CA LYS A 27 8.97 48.44 18.94
C LYS A 27 9.12 47.08 18.24
N ARG A 28 9.20 47.06 16.91
CA ARG A 28 9.42 45.82 16.12
C ARG A 28 10.87 45.36 16.22
N ALA A 29 11.83 46.28 16.14
CA ALA A 29 13.25 45.99 16.28
C ALA A 29 13.60 45.50 17.70
N GLN A 30 13.01 46.12 18.73
CA GLN A 30 13.15 45.67 20.13
C GLN A 30 12.65 44.24 20.35
N LYS A 31 11.48 43.89 19.79
CA LYS A 31 10.93 42.52 19.86
C LYS A 31 11.86 41.50 19.18
N LEU A 32 12.44 41.86 18.04
CA LEU A 32 13.39 41.00 17.32
C LEU A 32 14.68 40.81 18.12
N SER A 33 15.24 41.90 18.69
CA SER A 33 16.42 41.82 19.56
C SER A 33 16.16 40.94 20.79
N GLN A 34 15.01 41.11 21.45
CA GLN A 34 14.62 40.29 22.59
C GLN A 34 14.45 38.81 22.22
N ALA A 35 13.82 38.51 21.08
CA ALA A 35 13.67 37.13 20.59
C ALA A 35 15.03 36.51 20.25
N PHE A 36 15.92 37.27 19.62
CA PHE A 36 17.27 36.83 19.28
C PHE A 36 18.11 36.57 20.55
N HIS A 37 18.02 37.45 21.54
CA HIS A 37 18.64 37.27 22.84
C HIS A 37 18.12 35.99 23.53
N SER A 38 16.80 35.78 23.56
CA SER A 38 16.18 34.57 24.10
C SER A 38 16.71 33.30 23.42
N ILE A 39 16.77 33.28 22.08
CA ILE A 39 17.31 32.15 21.31
C ILE A 39 18.80 31.94 21.60
N SER A 40 19.58 33.02 21.75
CA SER A 40 21.01 32.93 22.07
C SER A 40 21.25 32.31 23.45
N VAL A 41 20.48 32.74 24.45
CA VAL A 41 20.51 32.16 25.81
C VAL A 41 20.07 30.69 25.79
N GLN A 42 19.00 30.35 25.08
CA GLN A 42 18.56 28.96 24.93
C GLN A 42 19.65 28.10 24.27
N LYS A 43 20.29 28.61 23.23
CA LYS A 43 21.38 27.91 22.54
C LYS A 43 22.60 27.71 23.44
N SER A 44 22.96 28.70 24.25
CA SER A 44 24.10 28.58 25.18
C SER A 44 23.81 27.58 26.30
N LEU A 45 22.59 27.59 26.84
CA LEU A 45 22.11 26.62 27.81
C LEU A 45 22.11 25.19 27.24
N LEU A 46 21.53 24.99 26.05
CA LEU A 46 21.58 23.70 25.34
C LEU A 46 23.03 23.25 25.05
N ALA A 47 23.93 24.18 24.72
CA ALA A 47 25.33 23.85 24.50
C ALA A 47 26.05 23.44 25.79
N GLN A 48 25.70 24.03 26.93
CA GLN A 48 26.23 23.63 28.24
C GLN A 48 25.66 22.28 28.68
N GLU A 49 24.36 22.05 28.50
CA GLU A 49 23.73 20.74 28.73
C GLU A 49 24.38 19.66 27.87
N ALA A 50 24.55 19.89 26.57
CA ALA A 50 25.23 18.94 25.69
C ALA A 50 26.68 18.68 26.11
N LYS A 51 27.39 19.67 26.67
CA LYS A 51 28.73 19.46 27.25
C LYS A 51 28.67 18.63 28.53
N GLY A 52 27.76 18.95 29.45
CA GLY A 52 27.55 18.21 30.69
C GLY A 52 27.19 16.75 30.42
N LEU A 53 26.29 16.49 29.48
CA LEU A 53 25.93 15.13 29.05
C LEU A 53 27.14 14.38 28.45
N LYS A 54 27.98 15.06 27.66
CA LYS A 54 29.22 14.47 27.14
C LYS A 54 30.21 14.14 28.25
N GLU A 55 30.36 15.02 29.24
CA GLU A 55 31.24 14.80 30.39
C GLU A 55 30.75 13.64 31.26
N VAL A 56 29.44 13.59 31.55
CA VAL A 56 28.81 12.46 32.25
C VAL A 56 29.05 11.18 31.47
N LEU A 57 28.81 11.15 30.16
CA LEU A 57 29.05 9.98 29.33
C LEU A 57 30.53 9.55 29.33
N ILE A 58 31.47 10.49 29.30
CA ILE A 58 32.90 10.20 29.39
C ILE A 58 33.23 9.59 30.76
N ASN A 59 32.67 10.13 31.85
CA ASN A 59 32.90 9.64 33.21
C ASN A 59 32.26 8.26 33.42
N GLU A 60 31.04 8.03 32.93
CA GLU A 60 30.40 6.72 32.92
C GLU A 60 31.23 5.70 32.11
N LYS A 61 31.70 6.09 30.92
CA LYS A 61 32.59 5.23 30.11
C LYS A 61 33.92 4.94 30.80
N ARG A 62 34.43 5.83 31.66
CA ARG A 62 35.62 5.59 32.49
C ARG A 62 35.35 4.64 33.67
N GLY A 63 34.12 4.62 34.19
CA GLY A 63 33.70 3.73 35.28
C GLY A 63 33.28 2.32 34.82
N LYS A 64 33.01 2.11 33.52
CA LYS A 64 32.69 0.80 32.97
C LYS A 64 33.94 -0.10 32.98
N ALA A 65 33.74 -1.35 33.39
CA ALA A 65 34.78 -2.37 33.36
C ALA A 65 35.24 -2.58 31.91
N LEU A 66 36.55 -2.45 31.70
CA LEU A 66 37.15 -2.65 30.39
C LEU A 66 37.33 -4.16 30.16
N PRO A 67 36.85 -4.73 29.04
CA PRO A 67 37.05 -6.14 28.74
C PRO A 67 38.53 -6.38 28.42
N LEU A 68 39.28 -6.79 29.42
CA LEU A 68 40.69 -7.19 29.29
C LEU A 68 40.72 -8.72 29.14
N GLU A 69 41.31 -9.21 28.05
CA GLU A 69 41.50 -10.65 27.83
C GLU A 69 42.68 -11.13 28.67
N ALA A 70 42.44 -12.18 29.48
CA ALA A 70 43.49 -12.82 30.26
C ALA A 70 44.59 -13.40 29.34
N PRO A 71 45.85 -13.45 29.79
CA PRO A 71 46.90 -14.16 29.06
C PRO A 71 46.58 -15.66 28.95
N GLU A 72 47.02 -16.29 27.86
CA GLU A 72 46.76 -17.73 27.58
C GLU A 72 47.33 -18.65 28.68
N GLU A 73 48.44 -18.27 29.31
CA GLU A 73 49.05 -18.98 30.44
C GLU A 73 48.87 -18.19 31.74
N TYR A 74 47.74 -18.39 32.42
CA TYR A 74 47.44 -17.76 33.70
C TYR A 74 47.69 -18.72 34.87
N HIS A 75 48.71 -18.43 35.70
CA HIS A 75 49.12 -19.28 36.82
C HIS A 75 48.56 -18.84 38.19
N GLY A 76 47.43 -18.10 38.22
CA GLY A 76 46.69 -17.84 39.48
C GLY A 76 47.22 -16.72 40.38
N GLY A 77 47.83 -15.67 39.82
CA GLY A 77 48.30 -14.47 40.56
C GLY A 77 47.69 -13.17 40.05
N ALA A 78 47.93 -12.03 40.73
CA ALA A 78 47.43 -10.74 40.25
C ALA A 78 48.05 -10.37 38.88
N VAL A 79 47.22 -10.13 37.86
CA VAL A 79 47.67 -9.70 36.52
C VAL A 79 47.85 -8.19 36.50
N PHE A 80 49.09 -7.73 36.33
CA PHE A 80 49.36 -6.31 36.11
C PHE A 80 49.19 -5.97 34.62
N TRP A 81 48.20 -5.13 34.31
CA TRP A 81 47.95 -4.68 32.95
C TRP A 81 48.83 -3.49 32.58
N SER A 82 49.65 -3.65 31.53
CA SER A 82 50.41 -2.52 30.99
C SER A 82 49.47 -1.47 30.38
N PRO A 83 49.83 -0.17 30.39
CA PRO A 83 49.04 0.87 29.75
C PRO A 83 48.71 0.61 28.28
N ARG A 84 49.58 -0.13 27.58
CA ARG A 84 49.36 -0.56 26.19
C ARG A 84 48.18 -1.52 26.07
N LYS A 85 48.04 -2.51 26.97
CA LYS A 85 46.92 -3.47 26.97
C LYS A 85 45.59 -2.81 27.30
N VAL A 86 45.59 -1.84 28.21
CA VAL A 86 44.40 -1.02 28.51
C VAL A 86 43.98 -0.18 27.30
N LYS A 87 44.92 0.36 26.53
CA LYS A 87 44.61 1.08 25.29
C LYS A 87 44.01 0.14 24.24
N GLU A 88 44.63 -1.03 24.03
CA GLU A 88 44.16 -2.04 23.07
C GLU A 88 42.71 -2.48 23.34
N ALA A 89 42.37 -2.76 24.60
CA ALA A 89 41.00 -3.11 24.98
C ALA A 89 39.98 -1.97 24.77
N ARG A 90 40.39 -0.70 24.94
CA ARG A 90 39.54 0.47 24.59
C ARG A 90 39.32 0.57 23.10
N ASP A 91 40.37 0.40 22.31
CA ASP A 91 40.31 0.50 20.86
C ASP A 91 39.39 -0.60 20.29
N ARG A 92 39.48 -1.84 20.82
CA ARG A 92 38.56 -2.94 20.47
C ARG A 92 37.10 -2.64 20.80
N LEU A 93 36.83 -2.10 22.00
CA LEU A 93 35.46 -1.73 22.39
C LEU A 93 34.90 -0.64 21.47
N GLN A 94 35.71 0.36 21.10
CA GLN A 94 35.30 1.39 20.14
C GLN A 94 35.01 0.82 18.76
N GLN A 95 35.79 -0.16 18.30
CA GLN A 95 35.53 -0.85 17.04
C GLN A 95 34.21 -1.63 17.09
N GLN A 96 33.96 -2.39 18.17
CA GLN A 96 32.70 -3.12 18.36
C GLN A 96 31.49 -2.18 18.39
N ASP A 97 31.55 -1.08 19.15
CA ASP A 97 30.49 -0.07 19.20
C ASP A 97 30.22 0.49 17.78
N ALA A 98 31.26 0.81 17.02
CA ALA A 98 31.12 1.34 15.66
C ALA A 98 30.54 0.31 14.70
N GLU A 99 30.95 -0.96 14.78
CA GLU A 99 30.40 -2.06 13.99
C GLU A 99 28.92 -2.29 14.32
N GLU A 100 28.54 -2.27 15.61
CA GLU A 100 27.15 -2.37 16.04
C GLU A 100 26.30 -1.21 15.48
N GLU A 101 26.80 0.02 15.55
CA GLU A 101 26.11 1.18 14.99
C GLU A 101 25.91 1.02 13.47
N GLN A 102 26.93 0.59 12.73
CA GLN A 102 26.82 0.31 11.30
C GLN A 102 25.79 -0.78 11.01
N GLN A 103 25.80 -1.88 11.77
CA GLN A 103 24.81 -2.95 11.62
C GLN A 103 23.39 -2.47 11.93
N ARG A 104 23.22 -1.60 12.93
CA ARG A 104 21.92 -1.00 13.27
C ARG A 104 21.43 -0.12 12.11
N LEU A 105 22.30 0.72 11.54
CA LEU A 105 21.96 1.56 10.39
C LEU A 105 21.57 0.70 9.18
N GLN A 106 22.34 -0.34 8.85
CA GLN A 106 22.01 -1.27 7.77
C GLN A 106 20.66 -1.97 7.99
N LYS A 107 20.35 -2.39 9.23
CA LYS A 107 19.04 -2.98 9.57
C LYS A 107 17.90 -1.98 9.36
N VAL A 108 18.09 -0.71 9.71
CA VAL A 108 17.09 0.34 9.48
C VAL A 108 16.89 0.59 7.98
N GLU A 109 17.96 0.68 7.20
CA GLU A 109 17.90 0.89 5.75
C GLU A 109 17.21 -0.26 5.03
N THR A 110 17.62 -1.50 5.33
CA THR A 110 16.99 -2.70 4.77
C THR A 110 15.51 -2.82 5.15
N ALA A 111 15.15 -2.44 6.38
CA ALA A 111 13.75 -2.39 6.82
C ALA A 111 12.95 -1.32 6.05
N LYS A 112 13.53 -0.14 5.81
CA LYS A 112 12.91 0.93 4.99
C LYS A 112 12.70 0.45 3.54
N ALA A 113 13.73 -0.06 2.89
CA ALA A 113 13.65 -0.61 1.53
C ALA A 113 12.61 -1.74 1.42
N ARG A 114 12.50 -2.60 2.46
CA ARG A 114 11.46 -3.64 2.51
C ARG A 114 10.05 -3.06 2.59
N LYS A 115 9.83 -1.98 3.34
CA LYS A 115 8.52 -1.30 3.43
C LYS A 115 8.15 -0.68 2.09
N GLU A 116 9.06 0.04 1.45
CA GLU A 116 8.86 0.65 0.14
C GLU A 116 8.54 -0.42 -0.92
N ARG A 117 9.29 -1.52 -0.96
CA ARG A 117 9.01 -2.63 -1.88
C ARG A 117 7.63 -3.26 -1.66
N LYS A 118 7.18 -3.36 -0.40
CA LYS A 118 5.83 -3.86 -0.08
C LYS A 118 4.76 -2.90 -0.60
N GLN A 119 4.94 -1.59 -0.40
CA GLN A 119 4.01 -0.57 -0.89
C GLN A 119 3.96 -0.55 -2.43
N ALA A 120 5.10 -0.58 -3.11
CA ALA A 120 5.16 -0.64 -4.56
C ALA A 120 4.47 -1.89 -5.13
N LYS A 121 4.67 -3.06 -4.50
CA LYS A 121 3.98 -4.31 -4.89
C LYS A 121 2.47 -4.23 -4.64
N ALA A 122 2.04 -3.65 -3.52
CA ALA A 122 0.62 -3.46 -3.23
C ALA A 122 -0.03 -2.55 -4.28
N HIS A 123 0.65 -1.44 -4.64
CA HIS A 123 0.22 -0.53 -5.68
C HIS A 123 0.12 -1.19 -7.05
N ASP A 124 1.17 -1.90 -7.50
CA ASP A 124 1.15 -2.65 -8.78
C ASP A 124 0.02 -3.70 -8.80
N THR A 125 -0.21 -4.38 -7.68
CA THR A 125 -1.33 -5.33 -7.57
C THR A 125 -2.68 -4.63 -7.71
N GLN A 126 -2.83 -3.44 -7.13
CA GLN A 126 -4.06 -2.64 -7.21
C GLN A 126 -4.31 -2.14 -8.64
N VAL A 127 -3.30 -1.56 -9.29
CA VAL A 127 -3.37 -1.12 -10.70
C VAL A 127 -3.75 -2.29 -11.62
N ARG A 128 -3.18 -3.48 -11.40
CA ARG A 128 -3.55 -4.69 -12.17
C ARG A 128 -4.99 -5.14 -11.94
N ARG A 129 -5.52 -4.96 -10.73
CA ARG A 129 -6.93 -5.26 -10.43
C ARG A 129 -7.86 -4.28 -11.13
N GLU A 130 -7.52 -3.00 -11.08
CA GLU A 130 -8.27 -1.93 -11.76
C GLU A 130 -8.27 -2.13 -13.27
N ALA A 131 -7.11 -2.35 -13.89
CA ALA A 131 -7.02 -2.63 -15.33
C ALA A 131 -7.85 -3.88 -15.74
N ARG A 132 -7.91 -4.91 -14.88
CA ARG A 132 -8.78 -6.08 -15.12
C ARG A 132 -10.26 -5.76 -15.00
N ALA A 133 -10.64 -4.91 -14.05
CA ALA A 133 -12.02 -4.47 -13.88
C ALA A 133 -12.47 -3.61 -15.07
N GLU A 134 -11.65 -2.64 -15.48
CA GLU A 134 -11.89 -1.81 -16.66
C GLU A 134 -12.02 -2.66 -17.94
N ALA A 135 -11.12 -3.62 -18.13
CA ALA A 135 -11.21 -4.54 -19.28
C ALA A 135 -12.49 -5.39 -19.26
N ARG A 136 -13.04 -5.74 -18.09
CA ARG A 136 -14.33 -6.43 -17.99
C ARG A 136 -15.50 -5.52 -18.39
N ILE A 137 -15.51 -4.29 -17.87
CA ILE A 137 -16.54 -3.29 -18.19
C ILE A 137 -16.55 -3.00 -19.69
N LEU A 138 -15.38 -2.82 -20.31
CA LEU A 138 -15.28 -2.60 -21.76
C LEU A 138 -15.81 -3.78 -22.57
N ARG A 139 -15.47 -5.02 -22.18
CA ARG A 139 -15.98 -6.24 -22.83
C ARG A 139 -17.50 -6.38 -22.69
N GLU A 140 -18.07 -5.98 -21.57
CA GLU A 140 -19.52 -6.00 -21.36
C GLU A 140 -20.21 -4.95 -22.23
N LYS A 141 -19.71 -3.71 -22.24
CA LYS A 141 -20.20 -2.63 -23.11
C LYS A 141 -20.17 -3.02 -24.60
N GLU A 142 -19.06 -3.59 -25.07
CA GLU A 142 -18.94 -4.03 -26.46
C GLU A 142 -19.95 -5.14 -26.79
N LYS A 143 -20.20 -6.06 -25.85
CA LYS A 143 -21.22 -7.11 -26.03
C LYS A 143 -22.63 -6.52 -26.07
N GLU A 144 -22.93 -5.54 -25.23
CA GLU A 144 -24.21 -4.84 -25.21
C GLU A 144 -24.43 -4.05 -26.49
N GLU A 145 -23.43 -3.33 -26.99
CA GLU A 145 -23.49 -2.61 -28.26
C GLU A 145 -23.70 -3.57 -29.44
N LYS A 146 -22.95 -4.68 -29.50
CA LYS A 146 -23.14 -5.71 -30.52
C LYS A 146 -24.53 -6.35 -30.45
N ALA A 147 -25.04 -6.61 -29.26
CA ALA A 147 -26.39 -7.15 -29.07
C ALA A 147 -27.46 -6.14 -29.48
N ALA A 148 -27.29 -4.85 -29.15
CA ALA A 148 -28.18 -3.77 -29.55
C ALA A 148 -28.17 -3.55 -31.06
N GLU A 149 -27.00 -3.61 -31.70
CA GLU A 149 -26.85 -3.54 -33.15
C GLU A 149 -27.51 -4.74 -33.84
N HIS A 150 -27.31 -5.95 -33.32
CA HIS A 150 -27.97 -7.13 -33.86
C HIS A 150 -29.50 -7.05 -33.72
N ALA A 151 -29.99 -6.58 -32.57
CA ALA A 151 -31.42 -6.37 -32.32
C ALA A 151 -32.01 -5.29 -33.24
N SER A 152 -31.30 -4.18 -33.47
CA SER A 152 -31.75 -3.11 -34.36
C SER A 152 -31.79 -3.56 -35.82
N ARG A 153 -30.77 -4.28 -36.29
CA ARG A 153 -30.75 -4.90 -37.63
C ARG A 153 -31.89 -5.91 -37.80
N ALA A 154 -32.16 -6.74 -36.79
CA ALA A 154 -33.27 -7.68 -36.82
C ALA A 154 -34.63 -6.96 -36.84
N ALA A 155 -34.79 -5.89 -36.06
CA ALA A 155 -36.00 -5.07 -36.07
C ALA A 155 -36.21 -4.40 -37.44
N ALA A 156 -35.17 -3.83 -38.04
CA ALA A 156 -35.23 -3.22 -39.38
C ALA A 156 -35.61 -4.22 -40.48
N ARG A 157 -35.08 -5.46 -40.43
CA ARG A 157 -35.49 -6.52 -41.36
C ARG A 157 -36.97 -6.88 -41.19
N ARG A 158 -37.46 -6.99 -39.96
CA ARG A 158 -38.87 -7.28 -39.67
C ARG A 158 -39.79 -6.16 -40.14
N THR A 159 -39.43 -4.89 -39.95
CA THR A 159 -40.22 -3.75 -40.44
C THR A 159 -40.26 -3.75 -41.97
N GLN A 160 -39.13 -3.97 -42.64
CA GLN A 160 -39.07 -4.07 -44.10
C GLN A 160 -39.95 -5.21 -44.64
N GLN A 161 -39.90 -6.39 -44.03
CA GLN A 161 -40.77 -7.52 -44.40
C GLN A 161 -42.26 -7.18 -44.23
N ARG A 162 -42.64 -6.53 -43.12
CA ARG A 162 -44.02 -6.08 -42.89
C ARG A 162 -44.48 -5.07 -43.94
N LEU A 163 -43.62 -4.12 -44.32
CA LEU A 163 -43.92 -3.15 -45.38
C LEU A 163 -44.13 -3.86 -46.73
N GLN A 164 -43.26 -4.81 -47.09
CA GLN A 164 -43.41 -5.59 -48.32
C GLN A 164 -44.72 -6.41 -48.33
N GLN A 165 -45.08 -7.04 -47.21
CA GLN A 165 -46.33 -7.77 -47.07
C GLN A 165 -47.55 -6.83 -47.20
N ALA A 166 -47.50 -5.65 -46.58
CA ALA A 166 -48.55 -4.65 -46.68
C ALA A 166 -48.74 -4.18 -48.13
N LEU A 167 -47.64 -3.85 -48.84
CA LEU A 167 -47.69 -3.49 -50.26
C LEU A 167 -48.28 -4.60 -51.14
N LYS A 168 -47.89 -5.87 -50.90
CA LYS A 168 -48.50 -7.01 -51.59
C LYS A 168 -49.99 -7.15 -51.28
N ALA A 169 -50.40 -6.92 -50.03
CA ALA A 169 -51.80 -6.97 -49.62
C ALA A 169 -52.65 -5.85 -50.24
N THR A 170 -52.12 -4.62 -50.37
CA THR A 170 -52.84 -3.52 -51.04
C THR A 170 -53.06 -3.80 -52.53
N GLN A 171 -52.05 -4.34 -53.22
CA GLN A 171 -52.17 -4.78 -54.62
C GLN A 171 -53.22 -5.89 -54.78
N LYS A 172 -53.27 -6.87 -53.87
CA LYS A 172 -54.27 -7.95 -53.88
C LYS A 172 -55.68 -7.45 -53.52
N GLY A 173 -55.79 -6.48 -52.61
CA GLY A 173 -57.05 -5.86 -52.17
C GLY A 173 -57.71 -5.03 -53.27
N ASN A 174 -56.95 -4.32 -54.11
CA ASN A 174 -57.50 -3.63 -55.29
C ASN A 174 -57.97 -4.63 -56.36
N ARG A 175 -57.34 -5.81 -56.47
CA ARG A 175 -57.78 -6.90 -57.35
C ARG A 175 -59.06 -7.59 -56.87
N MET A 176 -59.27 -7.65 -55.56
CA MET A 176 -60.46 -8.28 -54.93
C MET A 176 -61.62 -7.30 -54.70
N ARG A 177 -61.39 -5.99 -54.59
CA ARG A 177 -62.47 -4.99 -54.51
C ARG A 177 -63.30 -4.87 -55.80
N LEU A 178 -62.84 -5.46 -56.89
CA LEU A 178 -63.64 -5.62 -58.12
C LEU A 178 -64.56 -6.85 -58.08
N LYS A 179 -64.49 -7.70 -57.04
CA LYS A 179 -65.41 -8.83 -56.86
C LYS A 179 -65.72 -9.02 -55.37
N ALA A 180 -66.82 -8.42 -54.92
CA ALA A 180 -67.40 -8.72 -53.61
C ALA A 180 -67.84 -10.20 -53.53
N PRO A 181 -67.58 -10.88 -52.40
CA PRO A 181 -68.41 -11.99 -52.00
C PRO A 181 -68.99 -11.81 -50.59
N THR A 182 -70.23 -12.22 -50.50
CA THR A 182 -71.13 -12.24 -49.35
C THR A 182 -70.81 -13.39 -48.38
N LYS A 183 -70.89 -13.08 -47.07
CA LYS A 183 -71.27 -13.90 -45.89
C LYS A 183 -70.65 -15.31 -45.69
N ALA A 184 -70.07 -15.58 -44.50
CA ALA A 184 -70.76 -16.24 -43.37
C ALA A 184 -69.82 -16.94 -42.33
N THR A 185 -70.10 -16.64 -41.05
CA THR A 185 -70.05 -17.46 -39.81
C THR A 185 -68.79 -18.12 -39.24
N LEU A 186 -68.28 -17.45 -38.20
CA LEU A 186 -67.79 -17.92 -36.88
C LEU A 186 -68.10 -19.36 -36.44
N LYS A 187 -67.06 -20.11 -36.00
CA LYS A 187 -67.14 -21.08 -34.90
C LYS A 187 -65.83 -21.11 -34.07
N LYS A 188 -66.00 -20.95 -32.74
CA LYS A 188 -64.99 -21.10 -31.65
C LYS A 188 -64.99 -22.53 -31.12
N LYS A 189 -63.86 -23.00 -30.55
CA LYS A 189 -63.67 -23.93 -29.39
C LYS A 189 -62.15 -24.15 -29.23
N VAL A 190 -61.44 -23.53 -28.26
CA VAL A 190 -61.27 -23.80 -26.82
C VAL A 190 -60.41 -25.04 -26.50
N ALA A 191 -59.40 -24.78 -25.66
CA ALA A 191 -58.24 -25.57 -25.27
C ALA A 191 -58.53 -26.69 -24.25
N VAL A 192 -57.67 -27.70 -24.22
CA VAL A 192 -57.46 -28.62 -23.09
C VAL A 192 -55.97 -29.02 -23.03
N GLU A 193 -55.39 -28.90 -21.83
CA GLU A 193 -54.05 -29.29 -21.41
C GLU A 193 -54.21 -30.42 -20.38
N PRO A 194 -53.33 -31.43 -20.30
CA PRO A 194 -53.21 -32.22 -19.09
C PRO A 194 -51.79 -32.23 -18.52
N GLN A 195 -51.67 -31.55 -17.39
CA GLN A 195 -50.66 -31.73 -16.36
C GLN A 195 -50.83 -33.11 -15.71
N ALA A 196 -49.85 -34.01 -15.90
CA ALA A 196 -49.77 -35.29 -15.20
C ALA A 196 -48.51 -35.35 -14.34
N SER A 197 -48.76 -35.41 -13.04
CA SER A 197 -47.86 -35.70 -11.93
C SER A 197 -47.25 -37.10 -12.03
N GLY A 198 -45.98 -37.21 -11.66
CA GLY A 198 -45.28 -38.50 -11.54
C GLY A 198 -44.01 -38.38 -10.71
N LYS A 199 -44.17 -38.35 -9.38
CA LYS A 199 -43.09 -38.60 -8.41
C LYS A 199 -42.68 -40.07 -8.51
N ALA A 200 -41.42 -40.35 -8.83
CA ALA A 200 -40.80 -41.66 -8.64
C ALA A 200 -39.64 -41.52 -7.64
N LEU A 201 -39.73 -42.29 -6.56
CA LEU A 201 -38.71 -42.46 -5.54
C LEU A 201 -37.67 -43.48 -6.01
N GLY A 202 -36.39 -43.19 -5.73
CA GLY A 202 -35.44 -44.17 -5.21
C GLY A 202 -34.78 -45.15 -6.18
N VAL A 203 -33.62 -44.77 -6.73
CA VAL A 203 -32.48 -45.69 -6.87
C VAL A 203 -31.22 -44.91 -6.49
N ALA A 204 -30.69 -45.18 -5.29
CA ALA A 204 -29.40 -44.65 -4.87
C ALA A 204 -28.29 -45.40 -5.62
N LEU A 205 -27.92 -44.88 -6.79
CA LEU A 205 -26.70 -45.27 -7.47
C LEU A 205 -25.54 -44.53 -6.79
N SER A 206 -24.61 -45.31 -6.24
CA SER A 206 -23.38 -44.86 -5.62
C SER A 206 -22.63 -43.83 -6.48
N LEU A 207 -22.44 -42.63 -5.92
CA LEU A 207 -21.61 -41.58 -6.52
C LEU A 207 -20.14 -42.04 -6.62
N PRO A 208 -19.46 -41.86 -7.76
CA PRO A 208 -18.03 -42.10 -7.85
C PRO A 208 -17.27 -41.12 -6.93
N PRO A 209 -16.12 -41.53 -6.36
CA PRO A 209 -15.30 -40.65 -5.51
C PRO A 209 -14.93 -39.37 -6.28
N SER A 210 -15.06 -38.23 -5.61
CA SER A 210 -14.69 -36.92 -6.18
C SER A 210 -13.19 -36.90 -6.49
N GLN A 211 -12.85 -36.94 -7.78
CA GLN A 211 -11.48 -36.82 -8.25
C GLN A 211 -11.13 -35.35 -8.46
N SER A 212 -9.95 -34.94 -8.00
CA SER A 212 -9.41 -33.60 -8.31
C SER A 212 -9.15 -33.44 -9.80
N ARG A 213 -9.00 -32.19 -10.29
CA ARG A 213 -8.64 -31.88 -11.68
C ARG A 213 -7.35 -32.56 -12.18
N TYR A 214 -6.55 -33.14 -11.27
CA TYR A 214 -5.31 -33.86 -11.56
C TYR A 214 -5.38 -35.36 -11.19
N GLY A 215 -6.58 -35.94 -11.08
CA GLY A 215 -6.76 -37.39 -10.92
C GLY A 215 -6.40 -37.97 -9.56
N ARG A 216 -6.23 -37.14 -8.52
CA ARG A 216 -5.99 -37.61 -7.15
C ARG A 216 -7.30 -37.84 -6.40
N ASP A 217 -7.38 -38.95 -5.68
CA ASP A 217 -8.50 -39.30 -4.79
C ASP A 217 -8.56 -38.35 -3.59
N ILE A 218 -9.73 -37.74 -3.38
CA ILE A 218 -9.99 -36.83 -2.27
C ILE A 218 -10.57 -37.63 -1.11
N LYS A 219 -9.76 -37.88 -0.07
CA LYS A 219 -10.24 -38.44 1.21
C LYS A 219 -10.88 -37.33 2.04
N LEU A 220 -12.21 -37.32 2.15
CA LEU A 220 -12.92 -36.39 3.03
C LEU A 220 -12.65 -36.75 4.51
N PRO A 221 -12.25 -35.79 5.36
CA PRO A 221 -12.03 -36.04 6.78
C PRO A 221 -13.36 -36.35 7.50
N ALA A 222 -13.30 -37.18 8.54
CA ALA A 222 -14.47 -37.73 9.26
C ALA A 222 -15.43 -36.67 9.82
N LYS A 223 -14.95 -35.45 10.08
CA LYS A 223 -15.78 -34.32 10.51
C LYS A 223 -16.76 -33.80 9.46
N TYR A 224 -16.60 -34.20 8.20
CA TYR A 224 -17.47 -33.85 7.07
C TYR A 224 -18.08 -35.10 6.39
N ARG A 225 -18.01 -36.27 7.06
CA ARG A 225 -18.77 -37.45 6.66
C ARG A 225 -20.15 -37.42 7.28
#